data_AF-A0A8X6FFR6-F1
#
_entry.id   AF-A0A8X6FFR6-F1
#
_cell.length_a   1.000
_cell.length_b   1.000
_cell.length_c   1.000
_cell.angle_alpha   90.00
_cell.angle_beta   90.00
_cell.angle_gamma   90.00
#
_symmetry.space_group_name_H-M   'P 1'
#
loop_
_entity.id
_entity.type
_entity.pdbx_description
1 polymer ?
#
loop_
_entity_poly.entity_id
_entity_poly.type
_entity_poly.pdbx_seq_one_letter_code
_entity_poly.pdbx_strand_id
1 'polypeptide(L)'
;MIVNTSKRVFQVFTLNTKPKVIQLFYGDYQLQRTQEATYLGIVLDSRLSWNKQASKNKIETVQNNALRIITGGAFSKLIQAMQLQANIEPLTFRRKMVALKLIERLIRHGDFGRNYNPADYSPCLRVENFLRHLSPACYNLDLVLPVNKRSCIDTELRMTALATVGERSPEKHWLHVYMDDSAAGDNHNAGVGVYSRYFRLSRAVGANCTNYDGELSPYGTD
;
A
#
# COMPACT_ATOMS: atom_id res chain seq x y z
N MET A 1 4.60 36.68 19.99
CA MET A 1 4.92 35.36 20.58
C MET A 1 6.33 35.41 21.13
N ILE A 2 6.52 35.33 22.45
CA ILE A 2 7.86 35.33 23.06
C ILE A 2 8.50 33.96 22.85
N VAL A 3 9.74 33.98 22.40
CA VAL A 3 10.43 32.80 21.89
C VAL A 3 11.57 32.40 22.83
N ASN A 4 11.49 31.15 23.30
CA ASN A 4 12.52 30.38 24.01
C ASN A 4 13.88 30.27 23.28
N THR A 5 14.81 31.23 23.29
CA THR A 5 16.10 31.09 22.60
C THR A 5 17.03 30.03 23.21
N SER A 6 17.06 29.89 24.53
CA SER A 6 17.95 28.91 25.22
C SER A 6 17.62 27.44 24.93
N LYS A 7 16.35 27.13 24.60
CA LYS A 7 15.89 25.77 24.32
C LYS A 7 15.91 25.42 22.83
N ARG A 8 16.43 26.31 21.97
CA ARG A 8 16.43 26.11 20.52
C ARG A 8 17.72 25.49 20.03
N VAL A 9 17.54 24.46 19.23
CA VAL A 9 18.59 23.78 18.49
C VAL A 9 18.15 23.67 17.04
N PHE A 10 19.10 23.54 16.14
CA PHE A 10 18.82 23.22 14.75
C PHE A 10 19.46 21.89 14.37
N GLN A 11 18.86 21.20 13.43
CA GLN A 11 19.37 19.95 12.89
C GLN A 11 19.35 20.00 11.38
N VAL A 12 20.39 19.45 10.78
CA VAL A 12 20.51 19.32 9.33
C VAL A 12 20.22 17.88 8.97
N PHE A 13 19.19 17.66 8.16
CA PHE A 13 18.88 16.36 7.58
C PHE A 13 19.61 16.20 6.25
N THR A 14 20.44 15.17 6.13
CA THR A 14 21.18 14.91 4.89
C THR A 14 21.53 13.44 4.75
N LEU A 15 21.42 12.93 3.51
CA LEU A 15 21.93 11.61 3.14
C LEU A 15 23.43 11.65 2.81
N ASN A 16 24.03 12.84 2.68
CA ASN A 16 25.45 12.99 2.42
C ASN A 16 26.26 12.58 3.67
N THR A 17 27.28 11.76 3.46
CA THR A 17 28.20 11.33 4.52
C THR A 17 29.14 12.44 4.99
N LYS A 18 29.35 13.48 4.17
CA LYS A 18 30.19 14.63 4.53
C LYS A 18 29.37 15.67 5.31
N PRO A 19 29.76 16.01 6.55
CA PRO A 19 29.02 16.99 7.35
C PRO A 19 29.15 18.38 6.71
N LYS A 20 28.02 18.98 6.31
CA LYS A 20 27.98 20.39 5.91
C LYS A 20 28.12 21.27 7.15
N VAL A 21 29.05 22.21 7.12
CA VAL A 21 29.15 23.26 8.15
C VAL A 21 28.13 24.34 7.79
N ILE A 22 27.08 24.45 8.60
CA ILE A 22 26.03 25.45 8.45
C ILE A 22 25.94 26.17 9.79
N GLN A 23 25.98 27.50 9.74
CA GLN A 23 25.72 28.35 10.89
C GLN A 23 24.33 28.94 10.71
N LEU A 24 23.45 28.75 11.70
CA LEU A 24 22.08 29.24 11.66
C LEU A 24 21.89 30.24 12.79
N PHE A 25 21.41 31.43 12.44
CA PHE A 25 21.18 32.53 13.38
C PHE A 25 19.67 32.78 13.51
N TYR A 26 19.23 33.10 14.72
CA TYR A 26 17.87 33.56 15.01
C TYR A 26 17.96 34.93 15.69
N GLY A 27 17.79 35.99 14.90
CA GLY A 27 18.21 37.33 15.33
C GLY A 27 19.74 37.34 15.55
N ASP A 28 20.16 37.83 16.71
CA ASP A 28 21.58 37.92 17.08
C ASP A 28 22.13 36.63 17.74
N TYR A 29 21.29 35.60 17.91
CA TYR A 29 21.68 34.35 18.57
C TYR A 29 22.04 33.25 17.56
N GLN A 30 23.26 32.73 17.66
CA GLN A 30 23.64 31.53 16.93
C GLN A 30 23.02 30.28 17.57
N LEU A 31 22.27 29.51 16.79
CA LEU A 31 21.64 28.28 17.27
C LEU A 31 22.66 27.14 17.37
N GLN A 32 22.50 26.30 18.39
CA GLN A 32 23.34 25.11 18.57
C GLN A 32 22.88 23.98 17.64
N ARG A 33 23.83 23.28 17.03
CA ARG A 33 23.55 22.15 16.15
C ARG A 33 23.32 20.88 16.97
N THR A 34 22.26 20.13 16.66
CA THR A 34 22.02 18.77 17.16
C THR A 34 21.95 17.76 16.02
N GLN A 35 22.15 16.48 16.36
CA GLN A 35 21.98 15.34 15.45
C GLN A 35 20.78 14.45 15.82
N GLU A 36 20.15 14.70 16.98
CA GLU A 36 19.09 13.87 17.56
C GLU A 36 17.99 14.75 18.17
N ALA A 37 17.39 15.62 17.38
CA ALA A 37 16.26 16.41 17.83
C ALA A 37 15.08 15.50 18.18
N THR A 38 14.47 15.74 19.34
CA THR A 38 13.27 15.00 19.75
C THR A 38 12.04 15.88 19.53
N TYR A 39 11.05 15.37 18.81
CA TYR A 39 9.77 16.04 18.58
C TYR A 39 8.62 15.07 18.85
N LEU A 40 7.71 15.44 19.77
CA LEU A 40 6.57 14.61 20.18
C LEU A 40 6.96 13.15 20.56
N GLY A 41 8.14 12.97 21.17
CA GLY A 41 8.66 11.65 21.57
C GLY A 41 9.26 10.81 20.42
N ILE A 42 9.39 11.38 19.22
CA ILE A 42 10.20 10.82 18.13
C ILE A 42 11.59 11.44 18.16
N VAL A 43 12.61 10.60 18.19
CA VAL A 43 13.99 11.03 17.92
C VAL A 43 14.22 11.04 16.41
N LEU A 44 14.52 12.22 15.86
CA LEU A 44 14.86 12.42 14.46
C LEU A 44 16.38 12.35 14.31
N ASP A 45 16.88 11.31 13.66
CA ASP A 45 18.30 11.20 13.31
C ASP A 45 18.64 12.06 12.07
N SER A 46 19.90 12.43 11.92
CA SER A 46 20.38 13.27 10.80
C SER A 46 20.10 12.68 9.40
N ARG A 47 19.84 11.37 9.31
CA ARG A 47 19.48 10.69 8.05
C ARG A 47 17.99 10.42 7.90
N LEU A 48 17.16 10.74 8.91
CA LEU A 48 15.75 10.34 8.96
C LEU A 48 15.56 8.84 8.67
N SER A 49 16.46 8.00 9.17
CA SER A 49 16.43 6.56 8.91
C SER A 49 15.43 5.82 9.78
N TRP A 50 14.87 6.46 10.82
CA TRP A 50 13.90 5.91 11.76
C TRP A 50 14.37 4.67 12.55
N ASN A 51 15.55 4.13 12.26
CA ASN A 51 16.09 2.89 12.84
C ASN A 51 16.14 2.93 14.36
N LYS A 52 16.68 4.02 14.92
CA LYS A 52 16.78 4.23 16.38
C LYS A 52 15.42 4.29 17.07
N GLN A 53 14.41 4.80 16.36
CA GLN A 53 13.05 4.91 16.88
C GLN A 53 12.30 3.58 16.76
N ALA A 54 12.48 2.87 15.65
CA ALA A 54 11.88 1.57 15.37
C ALA A 54 12.40 0.47 16.31
N SER A 55 13.67 0.54 16.73
CA SER A 55 14.23 -0.40 17.72
C SER A 55 13.74 -0.13 19.15
N LYS A 56 13.37 1.10 19.48
CA LYS A 56 13.05 1.53 20.84
C LYS A 56 11.57 1.43 21.18
N ASN A 57 10.69 1.60 20.19
CA ASN A 57 9.24 1.70 20.39
C ASN A 57 8.47 0.68 19.53
N LYS A 58 7.27 0.30 20.00
CA LYS A 58 6.34 -0.49 19.19
C LYS A 58 6.04 0.25 17.89
N ILE A 59 6.01 -0.49 16.77
CA ILE A 59 5.79 0.07 15.42
C ILE A 59 4.51 0.91 15.32
N GLU A 60 3.46 0.55 16.06
CA GLU A 60 2.21 1.33 16.14
C GLU A 60 2.43 2.71 16.76
N THR A 61 3.22 2.78 17.84
CA THR A 61 3.56 4.05 18.49
C THR A 61 4.36 4.95 17.55
N VAL A 62 5.28 4.35 16.78
CA VAL A 62 6.07 5.08 15.78
C VAL A 62 5.17 5.62 14.67
N GLN A 63 4.29 4.80 14.10
CA GLN A 63 3.35 5.25 13.08
C GLN A 63 2.40 6.34 13.59
N ASN A 64 1.86 6.20 14.81
CA ASN A 64 0.94 7.18 15.37
C ASN A 64 1.62 8.54 15.59
N ASN A 65 2.86 8.54 16.08
CA ASN A 65 3.61 9.78 16.25
C ASN A 65 4.00 10.39 14.89
N ALA A 66 4.36 9.57 13.89
CA ALA A 66 4.66 10.04 12.54
C ALA A 66 3.42 10.64 11.86
N LEU A 67 2.26 9.99 11.98
CA LEU A 67 0.97 10.51 11.49
C LEU A 67 0.65 11.88 12.08
N ARG A 68 0.93 12.09 13.37
CA ARG A 68 0.75 13.39 14.01
C ARG A 68 1.68 14.45 13.44
N ILE A 69 2.93 14.11 13.11
CA ILE A 69 3.84 15.04 12.44
C ILE A 69 3.29 15.42 11.05
N ILE A 70 2.89 14.43 10.25
CA ILE A 70 2.39 14.63 8.89
C ILE A 70 1.09 15.44 8.87
N THR A 71 0.17 15.15 9.80
CA THR A 71 -1.15 15.80 9.89
C THR A 71 -1.16 17.09 10.71
N GLY A 72 0.01 17.59 11.12
CA GLY A 72 0.12 18.88 11.83
C GLY A 72 -0.40 18.85 13.27
N GLY A 73 -0.35 17.68 13.94
CA GLY A 73 -0.61 17.56 15.37
C GLY A 73 -2.09 17.41 15.74
N ALA A 74 -2.92 16.82 14.87
CA ALA A 74 -4.31 16.55 15.21
C ALA A 74 -4.46 15.65 16.47
N PHE A 75 -5.60 15.78 17.15
CA PHE A 75 -5.88 15.10 18.41
C PHE A 75 -5.76 13.57 18.30
N SER A 76 -5.23 12.91 19.35
CA SER A 76 -4.96 11.45 19.41
C SER A 76 -6.17 10.55 19.19
N LYS A 77 -7.39 11.08 19.29
CA LYS A 77 -8.65 10.32 19.16
C LYS A 77 -9.03 10.01 17.70
N LEU A 78 -8.22 10.46 16.74
CA LEU A 78 -8.51 10.39 15.32
C LEU A 78 -7.43 9.62 14.53
N ILE A 79 -6.73 8.65 15.13
CA ILE A 79 -5.68 7.88 14.40
C ILE A 79 -6.22 7.29 13.10
N GLN A 80 -7.45 6.76 13.10
CA GLN A 80 -8.10 6.26 11.88
C GLN A 80 -8.36 7.36 10.85
N ALA A 81 -8.77 8.55 11.28
CA ALA A 81 -8.97 9.69 10.37
C ALA A 81 -7.64 10.24 9.83
N MET A 82 -6.57 10.24 10.65
CA MET A 82 -5.22 10.58 10.20
C MET A 82 -4.69 9.56 9.19
N GLN A 83 -4.92 8.27 9.44
CA GLN A 83 -4.60 7.19 8.51
C GLN A 83 -5.33 7.39 7.18
N LEU A 84 -6.63 7.69 7.23
CA LEU A 84 -7.43 7.98 6.03
C LEU A 84 -6.91 9.23 5.30
N GLN A 85 -6.67 10.33 6.01
CA GLN A 85 -6.17 11.59 5.43
C GLN A 85 -4.79 11.43 4.81
N ALA A 86 -3.89 10.68 5.44
CA ALA A 86 -2.57 10.38 4.90
C ALA A 86 -2.60 9.26 3.84
N ASN A 87 -3.77 8.67 3.57
CA ASN A 87 -3.95 7.50 2.71
C ASN A 87 -3.02 6.33 3.11
N ILE A 88 -2.87 6.09 4.41
CA ILE A 88 -2.05 5.03 4.99
C ILE A 88 -2.96 3.98 5.62
N GLU A 89 -2.85 2.73 5.14
CA GLU A 89 -3.60 1.61 5.69
C GLU A 89 -3.24 1.30 7.16
N PRO A 90 -4.22 0.95 8.02
CA PRO A 90 -3.94 0.58 9.41
C PRO A 90 -3.01 -0.64 9.53
N LEU A 91 -2.01 -0.54 10.41
CA LEU A 91 -1.06 -1.63 10.72
C LEU A 91 -1.73 -2.96 11.10
N THR A 92 -2.86 -2.89 11.81
CA THR A 92 -3.63 -4.07 12.22
C THR A 92 -4.15 -4.85 11.02
N PHE A 93 -4.61 -4.15 9.98
CA PHE A 93 -5.07 -4.77 8.75
C PHE A 93 -3.90 -5.38 7.97
N ARG A 94 -2.78 -4.65 7.85
CA ARG A 94 -1.56 -5.17 7.21
C ARG A 94 -1.05 -6.45 7.87
N ARG A 95 -1.04 -6.52 9.21
CA ARG A 95 -0.65 -7.74 9.95
C ARG A 95 -1.59 -8.91 9.68
N LYS A 96 -2.91 -8.66 9.70
CA LYS A 96 -3.91 -9.69 9.38
C LYS A 96 -3.73 -10.21 7.95
N MET A 97 -3.53 -9.31 6.99
CA MET A 97 -3.33 -9.65 5.59
C MET A 97 -2.11 -10.56 5.40
N VAL A 98 -0.96 -10.21 6.00
CA VAL A 98 0.25 -11.04 5.95
C VAL A 98 0.02 -12.41 6.61
N ALA A 99 -0.66 -12.45 7.75
CA ALA A 99 -0.98 -13.72 8.43
C ALA A 99 -1.91 -14.61 7.59
N LEU A 100 -2.93 -14.04 6.95
CA LEU A 100 -3.83 -14.76 6.06
C LEU A 100 -3.10 -15.32 4.84
N LYS A 101 -2.23 -14.52 4.20
CA LYS A 101 -1.37 -14.98 3.09
C LYS A 101 -0.44 -16.11 3.49
N LEU A 102 0.07 -16.08 4.73
CA LEU A 102 0.92 -17.15 5.25
C LEU A 102 0.11 -18.43 5.48
N ILE A 103 -1.06 -18.32 6.11
CA ILE A 103 -1.95 -19.46 6.36
C ILE A 103 -2.36 -20.12 5.04
N GLU A 104 -2.76 -19.31 4.06
CA GLU A 104 -3.17 -19.81 2.73
C GLU A 104 -2.02 -20.51 2.00
N ARG A 105 -0.80 -19.96 2.06
CA ARG A 105 0.41 -20.66 1.58
C ARG A 105 0.66 -21.99 2.28
N LEU A 106 0.53 -22.04 3.61
CA LEU A 106 0.74 -23.26 4.39
C LEU A 106 -0.31 -24.34 4.11
N ILE A 107 -1.57 -23.94 3.88
CA ILE A 107 -2.64 -24.85 3.47
C ILE A 107 -2.31 -25.47 2.11
N ARG A 108 -1.83 -24.66 1.14
CA ARG A 108 -1.45 -25.13 -0.20
C ARG A 108 -0.27 -26.11 -0.19
N HIS A 109 0.67 -25.95 0.74
CA HIS A 109 1.82 -26.84 0.89
C HIS A 109 1.55 -28.13 1.72
N GLY A 110 0.31 -28.38 2.14
CA GLY A 110 -0.11 -29.68 2.69
C GLY A 110 0.22 -29.92 4.17
N ASP A 111 0.99 -29.06 4.83
CA ASP A 111 1.41 -29.27 6.24
C ASP A 111 0.37 -28.82 7.29
N PHE A 112 -0.68 -28.08 6.89
CA PHE A 112 -1.68 -27.52 7.81
C PHE A 112 -3.11 -28.03 7.58
N GLY A 113 -3.27 -29.17 6.92
CA GLY A 113 -4.54 -29.61 6.32
C GLY A 113 -5.46 -30.52 7.14
N ARG A 114 -5.26 -30.74 8.45
CA ARG A 114 -6.15 -31.66 9.20
C ARG A 114 -7.28 -30.99 9.99
N ASN A 115 -7.16 -29.70 10.34
CA ASN A 115 -8.13 -29.01 11.23
C ASN A 115 -8.51 -27.58 10.78
N TYR A 116 -8.25 -27.19 9.52
CA TYR A 116 -8.61 -25.85 9.04
C TYR A 116 -10.07 -25.81 8.59
N ASN A 117 -10.91 -25.02 9.27
CA ASN A 117 -12.27 -24.72 8.86
C ASN A 117 -12.36 -23.30 8.26
N PRO A 118 -12.60 -23.15 6.95
CA PRO A 118 -12.73 -21.85 6.31
C PRO A 118 -13.91 -21.00 6.80
N ALA A 119 -14.87 -21.59 7.54
CA ALA A 119 -15.97 -20.84 8.17
C ALA A 119 -15.55 -19.98 9.37
N ASP A 120 -14.37 -20.22 9.95
CA ASP A 120 -13.89 -19.52 11.15
C ASP A 120 -13.37 -18.10 10.86
N TYR A 121 -13.20 -17.75 9.58
CA TYR A 121 -12.88 -16.39 9.14
C TYR A 121 -14.02 -15.83 8.30
N SER A 122 -14.85 -14.97 8.92
CA SER A 122 -15.72 -14.06 8.17
C SER A 122 -14.85 -13.14 7.30
N PRO A 123 -15.00 -13.13 5.96
CA PRO A 123 -14.26 -12.21 5.11
C PRO A 123 -14.88 -10.82 5.25
N CYS A 124 -14.39 -10.07 6.22
CA CYS A 124 -14.61 -8.64 6.28
C CYS A 124 -13.77 -7.95 5.20
N LEU A 125 -14.37 -7.72 4.03
CA LEU A 125 -14.47 -6.40 3.38
C LEU A 125 -14.96 -6.54 1.93
N ARG A 126 -16.22 -6.14 1.72
CA ARG A 126 -16.84 -5.91 0.43
C ARG A 126 -16.15 -4.72 -0.24
N VAL A 127 -15.60 -4.92 -1.44
CA VAL A 127 -14.81 -3.98 -2.27
C VAL A 127 -15.56 -2.67 -2.61
N GLU A 128 -16.86 -2.59 -2.32
CA GLU A 128 -17.76 -1.47 -2.67
C GLU A 128 -17.40 -0.10 -2.07
N ASN A 129 -16.54 -0.03 -1.05
CA ASN A 129 -16.22 1.25 -0.38
C ASN A 129 -14.99 1.98 -0.96
N PHE A 130 -14.12 1.31 -1.72
CA PHE A 130 -12.86 1.92 -2.20
C PHE A 130 -13.04 2.76 -3.48
N LEU A 131 -14.07 2.46 -4.28
CA LEU A 131 -14.30 3.10 -5.58
C LEU A 131 -14.88 4.52 -5.51
N ARG A 132 -15.21 5.04 -4.31
CA ARG A 132 -15.81 6.38 -4.16
C ARG A 132 -14.81 7.54 -4.15
N HIS A 133 -13.50 7.26 -4.23
CA HIS A 133 -12.43 8.27 -4.10
C HIS A 133 -11.54 8.41 -5.34
N LEU A 134 -11.81 7.65 -6.40
CA LEU A 134 -11.20 7.92 -7.69
C LEU A 134 -11.91 9.16 -8.28
N SER A 135 -11.13 10.19 -8.62
CA SER A 135 -11.51 11.33 -9.48
C SER A 135 -12.46 10.87 -10.59
N PRO A 136 -13.43 11.68 -11.05
CA PRO A 136 -14.43 11.27 -12.03
C PRO A 136 -13.77 11.08 -13.41
N ALA A 137 -13.04 9.98 -13.59
CA ALA A 137 -13.01 9.32 -14.87
C ALA A 137 -14.49 9.03 -15.19
N CYS A 138 -14.96 9.55 -16.32
CA CYS A 138 -16.32 9.36 -16.78
C CYS A 138 -16.60 7.86 -16.87
N TYR A 139 -17.15 7.27 -15.81
CA TYR A 139 -17.46 5.86 -15.75
C TYR A 139 -18.94 5.72 -16.14
N ASN A 140 -19.20 4.79 -17.04
CA ASN A 140 -20.52 4.59 -17.61
C ASN A 140 -21.04 3.28 -17.04
N LEU A 141 -21.84 3.34 -15.95
CA LEU A 141 -22.31 2.15 -15.21
C LEU A 141 -23.49 1.44 -15.88
N ASP A 142 -24.15 2.11 -16.81
CA ASP A 142 -25.32 1.55 -17.48
C ASP A 142 -24.90 0.52 -18.51
N LEU A 143 -25.79 -0.40 -18.89
CA LEU A 143 -25.57 -1.27 -20.04
C LEU A 143 -26.03 -0.56 -21.31
N VAL A 144 -25.57 -1.01 -22.48
CA VAL A 144 -26.09 -0.50 -23.77
C VAL A 144 -27.58 -0.77 -23.91
N LEU A 145 -28.05 -1.90 -23.37
CA LEU A 145 -29.46 -2.25 -23.29
C LEU A 145 -29.88 -2.41 -21.83
N PRO A 146 -31.06 -1.89 -21.43
CA PRO A 146 -31.59 -2.11 -20.09
C PRO A 146 -31.95 -3.59 -19.92
N VAL A 147 -31.40 -4.25 -18.90
CA VAL A 147 -31.66 -5.66 -18.61
C VAL A 147 -31.99 -5.84 -17.13
N ASN A 148 -32.98 -6.69 -16.83
CA ASN A 148 -33.32 -7.04 -15.46
C ASN A 148 -32.90 -8.48 -15.19
N LYS A 149 -31.94 -8.64 -14.25
CA LYS A 149 -31.37 -9.93 -13.86
C LYS A 149 -32.40 -10.94 -13.35
N ARG A 150 -33.59 -10.49 -12.89
CA ARG A 150 -34.65 -11.37 -12.39
C ARG A 150 -35.56 -11.91 -13.48
N SER A 151 -35.59 -11.28 -14.66
CA SER A 151 -36.55 -11.61 -15.72
C SER A 151 -35.91 -12.03 -17.04
N CYS A 152 -34.63 -11.73 -17.26
CA CYS A 152 -33.93 -12.05 -18.50
C CYS A 152 -33.20 -13.39 -18.42
N ILE A 153 -33.07 -14.04 -19.58
CA ILE A 153 -32.38 -15.32 -19.71
C ILE A 153 -30.86 -15.09 -19.79
N ASP A 154 -30.04 -16.03 -19.31
CA ASP A 154 -28.58 -15.92 -19.28
C ASP A 154 -27.94 -15.59 -20.64
N THR A 155 -28.51 -16.09 -21.73
CA THR A 155 -28.07 -15.76 -23.09
C THR A 155 -28.28 -14.29 -23.42
N GLU A 156 -29.40 -13.68 -23.04
CA GLU A 156 -29.67 -12.25 -23.24
C GLU A 156 -28.75 -11.38 -22.40
N LEU A 157 -28.47 -11.80 -21.16
CA LEU A 157 -27.51 -11.14 -20.27
C LEU A 157 -26.10 -11.17 -20.88
N ARG A 158 -25.66 -12.33 -21.37
CA ARG A 158 -24.36 -12.50 -22.03
C ARG A 158 -24.27 -11.66 -23.30
N MET A 159 -25.30 -11.67 -24.15
CA MET A 159 -25.33 -10.87 -25.38
C MET A 159 -25.26 -9.38 -25.07
N THR A 160 -25.99 -8.91 -24.06
CA THR A 160 -25.97 -7.50 -23.66
C THR A 160 -24.60 -7.10 -23.09
N ALA A 161 -23.97 -7.96 -22.31
CA ALA A 161 -22.62 -7.73 -21.81
C ALA A 161 -21.61 -7.63 -22.95
N LEU A 162 -21.65 -8.57 -23.91
CA LEU A 162 -20.76 -8.55 -25.08
C LEU A 162 -21.00 -7.32 -25.97
N ALA A 163 -22.26 -6.95 -26.21
CA ALA A 163 -22.62 -5.74 -26.95
C ALA A 163 -22.09 -4.48 -26.23
N THR A 164 -22.24 -4.42 -24.90
CA THR A 164 -21.73 -3.31 -24.09
C THR A 164 -20.21 -3.20 -24.16
N VAL A 165 -19.49 -4.32 -24.08
CA VAL A 165 -18.04 -4.36 -24.24
C VAL A 165 -17.63 -3.90 -25.63
N GLY A 166 -18.23 -4.45 -26.69
CA GLY A 166 -17.88 -4.12 -28.08
C GLY A 166 -18.13 -2.65 -28.45
N GLU A 167 -19.25 -2.08 -28.00
CA GLU A 167 -19.60 -0.69 -28.32
C GLU A 167 -18.83 0.32 -27.48
N ARG A 168 -18.71 0.10 -26.17
CA ARG A 168 -18.09 1.07 -25.25
C ARG A 168 -16.59 0.92 -25.12
N SER A 169 -16.07 -0.26 -25.46
CA SER A 169 -14.64 -0.55 -25.48
C SER A 169 -14.30 -1.22 -26.82
N PRO A 170 -14.20 -0.48 -27.92
CA PRO A 170 -13.85 -1.05 -29.21
C PRO A 170 -12.40 -1.57 -29.23
N GLU A 171 -12.21 -2.76 -29.82
CA GLU A 171 -10.94 -3.51 -29.84
C GLU A 171 -9.74 -2.66 -30.32
N LYS A 172 -9.96 -1.78 -31.29
CA LYS A 172 -8.94 -0.87 -31.84
C LYS A 172 -8.26 0.01 -30.77
N HIS A 173 -8.94 0.28 -29.66
CA HIS A 173 -8.45 1.11 -28.57
C HIS A 173 -8.03 0.29 -27.34
N TRP A 174 -8.04 -1.04 -27.43
CA TRP A 174 -7.67 -1.89 -26.31
C TRP A 174 -6.19 -1.74 -26.00
N LEU A 175 -5.91 -1.58 -24.70
CA LEU A 175 -4.58 -1.78 -24.18
C LEU A 175 -4.34 -3.28 -24.10
N HIS A 176 -3.54 -3.82 -25.02
CA HIS A 176 -3.09 -5.20 -24.93
C HIS A 176 -2.01 -5.31 -23.86
N VAL A 177 -2.30 -6.11 -22.84
CA VAL A 177 -1.37 -6.46 -21.76
C VAL A 177 -1.17 -7.96 -21.80
N TYR A 178 0.05 -8.38 -22.12
CA TYR A 178 0.50 -9.76 -22.11
C TYR A 178 1.16 -10.03 -20.78
N MET A 179 0.82 -11.14 -20.14
CA MET A 179 1.45 -11.57 -18.90
C MET A 179 2.02 -12.95 -19.08
N ASP A 180 3.19 -13.15 -18.50
CA ASP A 180 3.89 -14.43 -18.52
C ASP A 180 4.57 -14.62 -17.17
N ASP A 181 4.48 -15.81 -16.62
CA ASP A 181 5.09 -16.20 -15.38
C ASP A 181 6.23 -17.18 -15.64
N SER A 182 7.19 -17.23 -14.72
CA SER A 182 8.33 -18.13 -14.82
C SER A 182 8.63 -18.70 -13.44
N ALA A 183 8.90 -20.00 -13.35
CA ALA A 183 9.49 -20.59 -12.16
C ALA A 183 10.82 -21.27 -12.51
N ALA A 184 11.79 -21.09 -11.61
CA ALA A 184 13.11 -21.69 -11.74
C ALA A 184 13.25 -22.90 -10.80
N GLY A 185 13.05 -24.11 -11.34
CA GLY A 185 13.38 -25.40 -10.71
C GLY A 185 12.69 -25.71 -9.38
N ASP A 186 13.16 -26.76 -8.71
CA ASP A 186 12.62 -27.30 -7.43
C ASP A 186 12.67 -26.32 -6.24
N ASN A 187 13.31 -25.16 -6.40
CA ASN A 187 13.51 -24.20 -5.32
C ASN A 187 12.35 -23.20 -5.15
N HIS A 188 11.19 -23.45 -5.77
CA HIS A 188 9.98 -22.66 -5.61
C HIS A 188 10.23 -21.14 -5.68
N ASN A 189 10.93 -20.68 -6.72
CA ASN A 189 11.13 -19.25 -6.97
C ASN A 189 10.39 -18.87 -8.24
N ALA A 190 9.40 -17.99 -8.11
CA ALA A 190 8.61 -17.50 -9.24
C ALA A 190 8.92 -16.03 -9.55
N GLY A 191 8.91 -15.71 -10.83
CA GLY A 191 8.96 -14.36 -11.38
C GLY A 191 7.75 -14.12 -12.28
N VAL A 192 7.28 -12.88 -12.32
CA VAL A 192 6.21 -12.46 -13.24
C VAL A 192 6.70 -11.35 -14.14
N GLY A 193 6.33 -11.44 -15.42
CA GLY A 193 6.52 -10.44 -16.45
C GLY A 193 5.19 -9.92 -16.96
N VAL A 194 5.11 -8.60 -17.14
CA VAL A 194 4.00 -7.94 -17.82
C VAL A 194 4.57 -7.15 -18.98
N TYR A 195 4.02 -7.36 -20.17
CA TYR A 195 4.40 -6.67 -21.38
C TYR A 195 3.18 -6.00 -22.03
N SER A 196 3.34 -4.73 -22.36
CA SER A 196 2.46 -4.00 -23.26
C SER A 196 3.31 -3.20 -24.23
N ARG A 197 2.70 -2.65 -25.28
CA ARG A 197 3.38 -1.73 -26.21
C ARG A 197 4.01 -0.54 -25.47
N TYR A 198 3.41 -0.09 -24.37
CA TYR A 198 3.84 1.11 -23.65
C TYR A 198 4.77 0.84 -22.47
N PHE A 199 4.77 -0.36 -21.92
CA PHE A 199 5.56 -0.68 -20.73
C PHE A 199 5.93 -2.16 -20.66
N ARG A 200 7.07 -2.44 -20.03
CA ARG A 200 7.51 -3.78 -19.66
C ARG A 200 7.89 -3.74 -18.19
N LEU A 201 7.30 -4.63 -17.40
CA LEU A 201 7.55 -4.77 -15.97
C LEU A 201 7.90 -6.22 -15.69
N SER A 202 8.85 -6.44 -14.78
CA SER A 202 9.19 -7.78 -14.30
C SER A 202 9.46 -7.72 -12.81
N ARG A 203 8.95 -8.69 -12.06
CA ARG A 203 9.12 -8.75 -10.62
C ARG A 203 9.38 -10.17 -10.15
N ALA A 204 10.30 -10.33 -9.20
CA ALA A 204 10.35 -11.55 -8.41
C ALA A 204 9.13 -11.59 -7.49
N VAL A 205 8.40 -12.71 -7.49
CA VAL A 205 7.20 -12.92 -6.66
C VAL A 205 7.63 -13.23 -5.23
N GLY A 206 8.69 -14.03 -5.07
CA GLY A 206 9.30 -14.35 -3.79
C GLY A 206 9.83 -15.78 -3.74
N ALA A 207 10.39 -16.14 -2.58
CA ALA A 207 10.77 -17.52 -2.26
C ALA A 207 9.55 -18.34 -1.82
N ASN A 208 9.55 -19.63 -2.15
CA ASN A 208 8.42 -20.54 -1.98
C ASN A 208 7.16 -20.13 -2.77
N CYS A 209 7.35 -19.55 -3.96
CA CYS A 209 6.30 -19.16 -4.87
C CYS A 209 6.26 -20.07 -6.10
N THR A 210 5.05 -20.41 -6.52
CA THR A 210 4.76 -21.25 -7.69
C THR A 210 4.46 -20.39 -8.92
N ASN A 211 4.42 -21.01 -10.10
CA ASN A 211 3.93 -20.39 -11.34
C ASN A 211 2.58 -19.67 -11.12
N TYR A 212 1.65 -20.34 -10.46
CA TYR A 212 0.34 -19.78 -10.12
C TYR A 212 0.42 -18.48 -9.29
N ASP A 213 1.38 -18.38 -8.35
CA ASP A 213 1.59 -17.14 -7.60
C ASP A 213 2.15 -16.01 -8.49
N GLY A 214 2.93 -16.38 -9.51
CA GLY A 214 3.35 -15.49 -10.59
C GLY A 214 2.19 -14.96 -11.41
N GLU A 215 1.24 -15.81 -11.81
CA GLU A 215 0.06 -15.38 -12.55
C GLU A 215 -0.83 -14.41 -11.75
N LEU A 216 -0.93 -14.60 -10.42
CA LEU A 216 -1.80 -13.77 -9.57
C LEU A 216 -1.15 -12.45 -9.12
N SER A 217 0.16 -12.39 -8.99
CA SER A 217 0.89 -11.23 -8.45
C SER A 217 0.58 -9.88 -9.13
N PRO A 218 0.39 -9.78 -10.46
CA PRO A 218 0.08 -8.52 -11.15
C PRO A 218 -1.24 -7.87 -10.75
N TYR A 219 -2.18 -8.66 -10.20
CA TYR A 219 -3.52 -8.19 -9.85
C TYR A 219 -3.61 -7.51 -8.49
N GLY A 220 -2.47 -7.21 -7.85
CA GLY A 220 -2.42 -6.42 -6.61
C GLY A 220 -2.76 -7.25 -5.37
N THR A 221 -2.13 -8.40 -5.23
CA THR A 221 -2.27 -9.28 -4.06
C THR A 221 -1.16 -9.08 -3.03
N ASP A 222 -0.48 -7.93 -2.98
CA ASP A 222 0.64 -7.62 -2.07
C ASP A 222 0.27 -6.73 -0.89
#